data_AF-A0A935KCQ4-F1
#
_entry.id   AF-A0A935KCQ4-F1
#
_cell.length_a   1.000
_cell.length_b   1.000
_cell.length_c   1.000
_cell.angle_alpha   90.00
_cell.angle_beta   90.00
_cell.angle_gamma   90.00
#
_symmetry.space_group_name_H-M   'P 1'
#
loop_
_entity.id
_entity.type
_entity.pdbx_description
1 polymer ?
#
loop_
_entity_poly.entity_id
_entity_poly.type
_entity_poly.pdbx_seq_one_letter_code
_entity_poly.pdbx_strand_id
1 'polypeptide(L)'
;MPTDSQRLGDFSDLIDNAGAPLVIYDPATTRPNPNYDPAKPLTIDNLQYLRDPFPNNRLPLNRFDPVAAKLVGFYPKANTNVGPFQLNNYWINSPFENRADGVIGKVDHTLTQKQQLSVSFNTSRGLRKSPEFFPGPANSGNPSYNFDNGSLTVQDTHNVSPRVIWVYRGSAAYGKTTSLDAGEDADYPQQLGLNGLFSKFFPKFFSATIFQSGRARPFSETGPKITAAPHRYQSITRRILSG
;
A
#
# COMPACT_ATOMS: atom_id res chain seq x y z
N MET A 1 -18.68 -0.62 -2.73
CA MET A 1 -18.90 -0.90 -1.30
C MET A 1 -20.21 -1.64 -1.13
N PRO A 2 -20.31 -2.62 -0.22
CA PRO A 2 -21.59 -3.23 0.11
C PRO A 2 -22.59 -2.18 0.61
N THR A 3 -23.81 -2.21 0.07
CA THR A 3 -24.92 -1.37 0.55
C THR A 3 -25.38 -1.84 1.94
N ASP A 4 -26.16 -1.02 2.63
CA ASP A 4 -26.65 -1.37 3.97
C ASP A 4 -27.51 -2.64 3.96
N SER A 5 -28.33 -2.86 2.92
CA SER A 5 -29.07 -4.10 2.71
C SER A 5 -28.15 -5.31 2.53
N GLN A 6 -27.13 -5.19 1.68
CA GLN A 6 -26.17 -6.26 1.42
C GLN A 6 -25.35 -6.64 2.67
N ARG A 7 -25.04 -5.66 3.52
CA ARG A 7 -24.36 -5.88 4.82
C ARG A 7 -25.22 -6.71 5.79
N LEU A 8 -26.53 -6.68 5.60
CA LEU A 8 -27.51 -7.48 6.34
C LEU A 8 -27.91 -8.77 5.59
N GLY A 9 -27.22 -9.10 4.50
CA GLY A 9 -27.48 -10.29 3.69
C GLY A 9 -28.66 -10.19 2.76
N ASP A 10 -29.21 -9.00 2.54
CA ASP A 10 -30.29 -8.77 1.60
C ASP A 10 -29.76 -8.34 0.23
N PHE A 11 -30.00 -9.20 -0.76
CA PHE A 11 -29.58 -9.01 -2.15
C PHE A 11 -30.79 -9.00 -3.11
N SER A 12 -32.00 -8.72 -2.60
CA SER A 12 -33.21 -8.62 -3.43
C SER A 12 -33.08 -7.62 -4.58
N ASP A 13 -32.29 -6.57 -4.36
CA ASP A 13 -32.14 -5.45 -5.30
C ASP A 13 -30.96 -5.63 -6.27
N LEU A 14 -30.29 -6.79 -6.23
CA LEU A 14 -29.25 -7.11 -7.20
C LEU A 14 -29.89 -7.45 -8.55
N ILE A 15 -29.43 -6.74 -9.58
CA ILE A 15 -29.83 -6.97 -10.96
C ILE A 15 -28.60 -7.17 -11.85
N ASP A 16 -28.76 -7.92 -12.93
CA ASP A 16 -27.77 -8.06 -13.99
C ASP A 16 -27.76 -6.84 -14.93
N ASN A 17 -26.85 -6.81 -15.90
CA ASN A 17 -26.73 -5.73 -16.88
C ASN A 17 -27.99 -5.53 -17.76
N ALA A 18 -28.86 -6.54 -17.87
CA ALA A 18 -30.12 -6.48 -18.60
C ALA A 18 -31.28 -6.00 -17.71
N GLY A 19 -31.04 -5.79 -16.41
CA GLY A 19 -32.03 -5.36 -15.43
C GLY A 19 -32.82 -6.50 -14.81
N ALA A 20 -32.45 -7.76 -15.07
CA ALA A 20 -33.10 -8.92 -14.47
C ALA A 20 -32.52 -9.21 -13.07
N PRO A 21 -33.32 -9.69 -12.10
CA PRO A 21 -32.84 -10.03 -10.77
C PRO A 21 -31.72 -11.09 -10.81
N LEU A 22 -30.61 -10.81 -10.12
CA LEU A 22 -29.50 -11.76 -9.99
C LEU A 22 -29.78 -12.72 -8.84
N VAL A 23 -30.12 -13.97 -9.17
CA VAL A 23 -30.45 -15.00 -8.17
C VAL A 23 -29.20 -15.53 -7.48
N ILE A 24 -29.20 -15.55 -6.14
CA ILE A 24 -28.11 -16.12 -5.35
C ILE A 24 -28.47 -17.54 -4.91
N TYR A 25 -27.59 -18.49 -5.21
CA TYR A 25 -27.76 -19.90 -4.90
C TYR A 25 -27.05 -20.31 -3.62
N ASP A 26 -27.67 -21.19 -2.84
CA ASP A 26 -27.11 -21.76 -1.62
C ASP A 26 -26.04 -22.82 -1.95
N PRO A 27 -24.75 -22.62 -1.57
CA PRO A 27 -23.72 -23.63 -1.77
C PRO A 27 -23.95 -24.93 -1.00
N ALA A 28 -24.65 -24.91 0.12
CA ALA A 28 -24.92 -26.07 0.98
C ALA A 28 -25.94 -27.04 0.36
N THR A 29 -26.69 -26.63 -0.67
CA THR A 29 -27.68 -27.46 -1.37
C THR A 29 -27.13 -28.08 -2.67
N THR A 30 -25.81 -27.97 -2.88
CA THR A 30 -25.14 -28.51 -4.06
C THR A 30 -25.38 -30.01 -4.19
N ARG A 31 -25.96 -30.43 -5.31
CA ARG A 31 -26.23 -31.84 -5.62
C ARG A 31 -25.98 -32.14 -7.11
N PRO A 32 -25.60 -33.37 -7.48
CA PRO A 32 -25.50 -33.76 -8.89
C PRO A 32 -26.83 -33.54 -9.62
N ASN A 33 -26.78 -33.05 -10.86
CA ASN A 33 -27.96 -32.96 -11.70
C ASN A 33 -28.26 -34.34 -12.31
N PRO A 34 -29.40 -34.99 -12.01
CA PRO A 34 -29.75 -36.28 -12.58
C PRO A 34 -29.98 -36.24 -14.10
N ASN A 35 -30.24 -35.05 -14.66
CA ASN A 35 -30.45 -34.83 -16.09
C ASN A 35 -29.18 -34.37 -16.83
N TYR A 36 -28.02 -34.37 -16.16
CA TYR A 36 -26.77 -33.97 -16.78
C TYR A 36 -26.36 -34.96 -17.89
N ASP A 37 -26.14 -34.43 -19.08
CA ASP A 37 -25.65 -35.17 -20.23
C ASP A 37 -24.21 -34.72 -20.58
N PRO A 38 -23.18 -35.57 -20.34
CA PRO A 38 -21.80 -35.21 -20.61
C PRO A 38 -21.49 -35.12 -22.11
N ALA A 39 -22.36 -35.61 -22.99
CA ALA A 39 -22.19 -35.49 -24.44
C ALA A 39 -22.67 -34.12 -24.98
N LYS A 40 -23.42 -33.35 -24.17
CA LYS A 40 -23.89 -32.01 -24.54
C LYS A 40 -22.99 -30.93 -23.94
N PRO A 41 -22.88 -29.75 -24.59
CA PRO A 41 -22.19 -28.61 -24.02
C PRO A 41 -22.74 -28.24 -22.62
N LEU A 42 -21.88 -27.72 -21.75
CA LEU A 42 -22.28 -27.17 -20.46
C LEU A 42 -23.05 -25.86 -20.70
N THR A 43 -24.36 -25.91 -20.52
CA THR A 43 -25.26 -24.75 -20.61
C THR A 43 -26.11 -24.65 -19.34
N ILE A 44 -26.89 -23.57 -19.21
CA ILE A 44 -27.80 -23.34 -18.08
C ILE A 44 -28.83 -24.48 -17.96
N ASP A 45 -29.22 -25.09 -19.09
CA ASP A 45 -30.16 -26.22 -19.14
C ASP A 45 -29.47 -27.60 -18.95
N ASN A 46 -28.13 -27.66 -18.96
CA ASN A 46 -27.33 -28.89 -18.83
C ASN A 46 -26.20 -28.75 -17.79
N LEU A 47 -26.53 -28.22 -16.61
CA LEU A 47 -25.55 -28.06 -15.53
C LEU A 47 -25.19 -29.40 -14.90
N GLN A 48 -23.91 -29.62 -14.58
CA GLN A 48 -23.45 -30.82 -13.87
C GLN A 48 -23.96 -30.90 -12.42
N TYR A 49 -24.14 -29.74 -11.78
CA TYR A 49 -24.60 -29.62 -10.40
C TYR A 49 -25.74 -28.61 -10.31
N LEU A 50 -26.71 -28.91 -9.45
CA LEU A 50 -27.81 -28.02 -9.09
C LEU A 50 -27.59 -27.46 -7.69
N ARG A 51 -28.10 -26.25 -7.46
CA ARG A 51 -28.20 -25.59 -6.17
C ARG A 51 -29.56 -24.93 -6.07
N ASP A 52 -30.11 -24.85 -4.87
CA ASP A 52 -31.36 -24.15 -4.61
C ASP A 52 -31.09 -22.66 -4.36
N PRO A 53 -31.95 -21.75 -4.85
CA PRO A 53 -31.81 -20.32 -4.60
C PRO A 53 -32.10 -19.98 -3.13
N PHE A 54 -31.47 -18.94 -2.59
CA PHE A 54 -31.87 -18.39 -1.31
C PHE A 54 -33.27 -17.76 -1.45
N PRO A 55 -34.21 -18.07 -0.54
CA PRO A 55 -35.53 -17.43 -0.56
C PRO A 55 -35.41 -15.90 -0.52
N ASN A 56 -36.10 -15.23 -1.44
CA ASN A 56 -36.08 -13.77 -1.59
C ASN A 56 -34.67 -13.15 -1.77
N ASN A 57 -33.68 -13.92 -2.23
CA ASN A 57 -32.28 -13.49 -2.32
C ASN A 57 -31.69 -13.00 -0.97
N ARG A 58 -32.16 -13.57 0.15
CA ARG A 58 -31.69 -13.20 1.49
C ARG A 58 -30.85 -14.31 2.10
N LEU A 59 -29.61 -13.98 2.44
CA LEU A 59 -28.73 -14.87 3.19
C LEU A 59 -29.04 -14.77 4.68
N PRO A 60 -29.30 -15.90 5.36
CA PRO A 60 -29.47 -15.91 6.81
C PRO A 60 -28.22 -15.43 7.55
N LEU A 61 -28.37 -14.51 8.51
CA LEU A 61 -27.25 -13.92 9.25
C LEU A 61 -26.43 -14.95 10.04
N ASN A 62 -27.04 -16.05 10.48
CA ASN A 62 -26.32 -17.15 11.16
C ASN A 62 -25.36 -17.91 10.24
N ARG A 63 -25.40 -17.65 8.92
CA ARG A 63 -24.48 -18.22 7.93
C ARG A 63 -23.29 -17.29 7.68
N PHE A 64 -23.26 -16.12 8.31
CA PHE A 64 -22.15 -15.19 8.18
C PHE A 64 -21.02 -15.65 9.08
N ASP A 65 -19.82 -15.62 8.54
CA ASP A 65 -18.63 -15.75 9.37
C ASP A 65 -18.57 -14.56 10.35
N PRO A 66 -18.40 -14.79 11.66
CA PRO A 66 -18.45 -13.73 12.67
C PRO A 66 -17.30 -12.72 12.52
N VAL A 67 -16.14 -13.13 12.01
CA VAL A 67 -15.02 -12.23 11.71
C VAL A 67 -15.37 -11.39 10.50
N ALA A 68 -15.89 -11.98 9.43
CA ALA A 68 -16.30 -11.26 8.22
C ALA A 68 -17.41 -10.23 8.50
N ALA A 69 -18.39 -10.58 9.32
CA ALA A 69 -19.48 -9.68 9.72
C ALA A 69 -18.95 -8.43 10.44
N LYS A 70 -17.99 -8.60 11.36
CA LYS A 70 -17.33 -7.48 12.04
C LYS A 70 -16.42 -6.68 11.11
N LEU A 71 -15.66 -7.38 10.25
CA LEU A 71 -14.74 -6.78 9.30
C LEU A 71 -15.45 -5.77 8.38
N VAL A 72 -16.62 -6.14 7.87
CA VAL A 72 -17.45 -5.27 7.03
C VAL A 72 -17.78 -3.95 7.73
N GLY A 73 -17.93 -3.94 9.06
CA GLY A 73 -18.16 -2.72 9.85
C GLY A 73 -17.03 -1.70 9.80
N PHE A 74 -15.80 -2.12 9.51
CA PHE A 74 -14.65 -1.23 9.35
C PHE A 74 -14.51 -0.64 7.94
N TYR A 75 -15.28 -1.14 6.97
CA TYR A 75 -15.34 -0.56 5.63
C TYR A 75 -16.39 0.54 5.57
N PRO A 76 -16.11 1.66 4.86
CA PRO A 76 -17.07 2.74 4.72
C PRO A 76 -18.33 2.27 4.02
N LYS A 77 -19.44 2.91 4.38
CA LYS A 77 -20.71 2.72 3.68
C LYS A 77 -20.62 3.30 2.27
N ALA A 78 -21.47 2.79 1.39
CA ALA A 78 -21.72 3.43 0.11
C ALA A 78 -22.16 4.89 0.36
N ASN A 79 -21.61 5.83 -0.40
CA ASN A 79 -21.91 7.27 -0.27
C ASN A 79 -22.26 7.93 -1.61
N THR A 80 -22.25 7.17 -2.70
CA THR A 80 -22.74 7.60 -4.01
C THR A 80 -23.71 6.55 -4.53
N ASN A 81 -24.72 6.98 -5.29
CA ASN A 81 -25.61 6.07 -6.00
C ASN A 81 -25.28 6.14 -7.50
N VAL A 82 -24.57 5.14 -8.02
CA VAL A 82 -24.10 5.11 -9.41
C VAL A 82 -24.91 4.08 -10.19
N GLY A 83 -26.17 4.43 -10.44
CA GLY A 83 -27.08 3.62 -11.24
C GLY A 83 -27.61 2.37 -10.52
N PRO A 84 -28.42 1.57 -11.23
CA PRO A 84 -29.22 0.53 -10.60
C PRO A 84 -28.42 -0.71 -10.18
N PHE A 85 -27.17 -0.82 -10.65
CA PHE A 85 -26.29 -1.97 -10.36
C PHE A 85 -25.57 -1.87 -9.01
N GLN A 86 -25.67 -0.73 -8.31
CA GLN A 86 -25.03 -0.50 -7.00
C GLN A 86 -23.50 -0.70 -7.01
N LEU A 87 -22.88 -0.67 -8.20
CA LEU A 87 -21.43 -0.76 -8.41
C LEU A 87 -20.82 0.64 -8.33
N ASN A 88 -19.53 0.73 -7.96
CA ASN A 88 -18.79 2.01 -7.84
C ASN A 88 -19.48 3.07 -6.95
N ASN A 89 -20.23 2.61 -5.95
CA ASN A 89 -21.07 3.41 -5.05
C ASN A 89 -20.31 4.05 -3.86
N TYR A 90 -19.00 4.23 -3.98
CA TYR A 90 -18.18 4.89 -2.97
C TYR A 90 -17.17 5.83 -3.63
N TRP A 91 -17.17 7.08 -3.20
CA TRP A 91 -16.27 8.11 -3.66
C TRP A 91 -15.69 8.89 -2.48
N ILE A 92 -14.40 9.18 -2.53
CA ILE A 92 -13.73 10.02 -1.55
C ILE A 92 -12.69 10.88 -2.27
N ASN A 93 -12.55 12.13 -1.84
CA ASN A 93 -11.39 12.93 -2.24
C ASN A 93 -10.20 12.54 -1.37
N SER A 94 -9.20 11.91 -1.99
CA SER A 94 -8.04 11.35 -1.30
C SER A 94 -6.75 11.94 -1.88
N PRO A 95 -6.42 13.21 -1.58
CA PRO A 95 -5.25 13.87 -2.13
C PRO A 95 -3.95 13.25 -1.60
N PHE A 96 -2.96 13.17 -2.48
CA PHE A 96 -1.57 12.93 -2.09
C PHE A 96 -0.90 14.28 -1.81
N GLU A 97 -0.18 14.38 -0.69
CA GLU A 97 0.55 15.58 -0.33
C GLU A 97 2.03 15.26 -0.15
N ASN A 98 2.88 16.02 -0.80
CA ASN A 98 4.32 15.92 -0.63
C ASN A 98 4.90 17.33 -0.55
N ARG A 99 5.29 17.73 0.66
CA ARG A 99 5.96 19.00 0.92
C ARG A 99 7.34 18.70 1.46
N ALA A 100 8.34 19.35 0.88
CA ALA A 100 9.72 19.18 1.28
C ALA A 100 10.39 20.55 1.23
N ASP A 101 11.07 20.89 2.32
CA ASP A 101 11.93 22.06 2.40
C ASP A 101 13.34 21.60 2.70
N GLY A 102 14.32 22.29 2.14
CA GLY A 102 15.70 21.87 2.29
C GLY A 102 16.68 22.95 1.91
N VAL A 103 17.93 22.73 2.30
CA VAL A 103 19.04 23.59 1.95
C VAL A 103 20.13 22.71 1.37
N ILE A 104 20.70 23.17 0.26
CA ILE A 104 21.88 22.58 -0.35
C ILE A 104 22.95 23.67 -0.37
N GLY A 105 24.12 23.35 0.17
CA GLY A 105 25.27 24.23 0.15
C GLY A 105 26.47 23.52 -0.42
N LYS A 106 27.29 24.26 -1.16
CA LYS A 106 28.56 23.78 -1.67
C LYS A 106 29.60 24.89 -1.58
N VAL A 107 30.77 24.51 -1.09
CA VAL A 107 31.95 25.37 -1.08
C VAL A 107 33.05 24.64 -1.82
N ASP A 108 33.58 25.30 -2.84
CA ASP A 108 34.75 24.85 -3.58
C ASP A 108 35.88 25.83 -3.30
N HIS A 109 37.06 25.31 -2.95
CA HIS A 109 38.23 26.13 -2.68
C HIS A 109 39.49 25.51 -3.28
N THR A 110 40.24 26.34 -4.00
CA THR A 110 41.54 25.97 -4.54
C THR A 110 42.61 26.23 -3.47
N LEU A 111 42.96 25.18 -2.71
CA LEU A 111 43.96 25.26 -1.64
C LEU A 111 45.34 25.61 -2.18
N THR A 112 45.69 25.07 -3.35
CA THR A 112 46.92 25.37 -4.07
C THR A 112 46.67 25.29 -5.57
N GLN A 113 47.61 25.71 -6.42
CA GLN A 113 47.51 25.56 -7.88
C GLN A 113 47.31 24.10 -8.34
N LYS A 114 47.58 23.11 -7.47
CA LYS A 114 47.45 21.67 -7.78
C LYS A 114 46.38 20.96 -6.94
N GLN A 115 45.68 21.66 -6.05
CA GLN A 115 44.76 21.02 -5.13
C GLN A 115 43.46 21.81 -4.98
N GLN A 116 42.35 21.10 -5.11
CA GLN A 116 41.01 21.65 -4.97
C GLN A 116 40.22 20.82 -3.95
N LEU A 117 39.72 21.51 -2.92
CA LEU A 117 38.84 20.94 -1.92
C LEU A 117 37.41 21.37 -2.21
N SER A 118 36.48 20.42 -2.11
CA SER A 118 35.05 20.60 -2.29
C SER A 118 34.32 20.02 -1.10
N VAL A 119 33.46 20.83 -0.47
CA VAL A 119 32.57 20.37 0.59
C VAL A 119 31.15 20.69 0.19
N SER A 120 30.29 19.68 0.15
CA SER A 120 28.86 19.85 -0.10
C SER A 120 28.05 19.26 1.04
N PHE A 121 26.97 19.95 1.40
CA PHE A 121 25.98 19.43 2.32
C PHE A 121 24.58 19.62 1.75
N ASN A 122 23.69 18.75 2.16
CA ASN A 122 22.26 18.92 1.96
C ASN A 122 21.50 18.48 3.19
N THR A 123 20.36 19.13 3.41
CA THR A 123 19.34 18.68 4.36
C THR A 123 17.98 18.90 3.72
N SER A 124 17.08 17.97 3.95
CA SER A 124 15.69 18.08 3.55
C SER A 124 14.80 17.48 4.63
N ARG A 125 13.77 18.24 4.99
CA ARG A 125 12.72 17.81 5.89
C ARG A 125 11.38 18.06 5.24
N GLY A 126 10.41 17.24 5.57
CA GLY A 126 9.13 17.38 4.90
C GLY A 126 8.06 16.44 5.42
N LEU A 127 6.90 16.60 4.80
CA LEU A 127 5.70 15.83 5.03
C LEU A 127 5.38 15.06 3.75
N ARG A 128 5.18 13.76 3.90
CA ARG A 128 4.53 12.95 2.88
C ARG A 128 3.23 12.38 3.44
N LYS A 129 2.11 12.96 3.01
CA LYS A 129 0.78 12.46 3.32
C LYS A 129 0.33 11.55 2.19
N SER A 130 0.15 10.28 2.54
CA SER A 130 -0.33 9.28 1.59
C SER A 130 -1.84 9.41 1.39
N PRO A 131 -2.38 8.99 0.22
CA PRO A 131 -3.81 8.96 0.00
C PRO A 131 -4.51 8.06 1.03
N GLU A 132 -5.66 8.50 1.53
CA GLU A 132 -6.53 7.74 2.42
C GLU A 132 -7.75 7.24 1.64
N PHE A 133 -7.77 5.94 1.35
CA PHE A 133 -8.85 5.33 0.58
C PHE A 133 -10.09 5.09 1.44
N PHE A 134 -9.89 4.72 2.70
CA PHE A 134 -10.94 4.53 3.69
C PHE A 134 -10.61 5.33 4.93
N PRO A 135 -11.58 5.96 5.59
CA PRO A 135 -11.37 6.49 6.92
C PRO A 135 -11.05 5.35 7.90
N GLY A 136 -10.08 5.58 8.79
CA GLY A 136 -9.81 4.70 9.91
C GLY A 136 -8.93 3.48 9.59
N PRO A 137 -8.95 2.44 10.44
CA PRO A 137 -7.90 1.42 10.50
C PRO A 137 -7.89 0.44 9.31
N ALA A 138 -9.01 0.30 8.60
CA ALA A 138 -9.09 -0.55 7.41
C ALA A 138 -8.38 0.08 6.19
N ASN A 139 -7.96 1.35 6.28
CA ASN A 139 -7.26 2.05 5.20
C ASN A 139 -6.05 1.28 4.69
N SER A 140 -6.07 0.92 3.41
CA SER A 140 -4.98 0.20 2.75
C SER A 140 -3.93 1.13 2.12
N GLY A 141 -4.10 2.45 2.21
CA GLY A 141 -3.11 3.44 1.80
C GLY A 141 -1.80 3.28 2.55
N ASN A 142 -0.70 3.81 2.00
CA ASN A 142 0.57 3.83 2.73
C ASN A 142 0.46 4.74 3.97
N PRO A 143 1.29 4.53 4.99
CA PRO A 143 1.33 5.46 6.10
C PRO A 143 1.77 6.85 5.66
N SER A 144 1.20 7.85 6.32
CA SER A 144 1.67 9.23 6.22
C SER A 144 2.83 9.41 7.18
N TYR A 145 3.84 10.20 6.79
CA TYR A 145 5.02 10.39 7.63
C TYR A 145 5.68 11.73 7.43
N ASN A 146 6.34 12.20 8.47
CA ASN A 146 7.37 13.21 8.38
C ASN A 146 8.70 12.55 8.07
N PHE A 147 9.51 13.18 7.23
CA PHE A 147 10.87 12.75 6.98
C PHE A 147 11.85 13.89 7.27
N ASP A 148 13.06 13.51 7.64
CA ASP A 148 14.20 14.39 7.81
C ASP A 148 15.44 13.62 7.34
N ASN A 149 16.17 14.18 6.39
CA ASN A 149 17.37 13.57 5.85
C ASN A 149 18.41 14.64 5.53
N GLY A 150 19.65 14.19 5.38
CA GLY A 150 20.71 15.05 4.92
C GLY A 150 21.98 14.27 4.68
N SER A 151 22.93 14.92 4.03
CA SER A 151 24.26 14.36 3.84
C SER A 151 25.33 15.43 3.77
N LEU A 152 26.54 15.04 4.12
CA LEU A 152 27.76 15.82 4.00
C LEU A 152 28.73 15.01 3.13
N THR A 153 29.30 15.64 2.12
CA THR A 153 30.32 15.05 1.25
C THR A 153 31.52 15.98 1.21
N VAL A 154 32.70 15.40 1.37
CA VAL A 154 33.99 16.08 1.23
C VAL A 154 34.73 15.39 0.08
N GLN A 155 35.27 16.19 -0.84
CA GLN A 155 36.08 15.70 -1.93
C GLN A 155 37.35 16.55 -2.06
N ASP A 156 38.50 15.90 -2.14
CA ASP A 156 39.79 16.53 -2.40
C ASP A 156 40.36 15.99 -3.72
N THR A 157 40.66 16.88 -4.65
CA THR A 157 41.28 16.57 -5.94
C THR A 157 42.70 17.11 -5.95
N HIS A 158 43.69 16.24 -6.15
CA HIS A 158 45.09 16.60 -6.13
C HIS A 158 45.83 16.18 -7.42
N ASN A 159 46.38 17.16 -8.13
CA ASN A 159 47.16 16.99 -9.34
C ASN A 159 48.63 16.72 -8.98
N VAL A 160 48.97 15.45 -8.72
CA VAL A 160 50.35 15.03 -8.37
C VAL A 160 51.33 15.36 -9.51
N SER A 161 50.91 15.12 -10.76
CA SER A 161 51.67 15.48 -11.97
C SER A 161 50.72 15.79 -13.14
N PRO A 162 51.20 16.32 -14.29
CA PRO A 162 50.35 16.57 -15.46
C PRO A 162 49.62 15.33 -16.01
N ARG A 163 50.01 14.12 -15.58
CA ARG A 163 49.44 12.84 -16.01
C ARG A 163 48.76 12.05 -14.89
N VAL A 164 48.77 12.56 -13.65
CA VAL A 164 48.29 11.83 -12.47
C VAL A 164 47.47 12.75 -11.58
N ILE A 165 46.18 12.43 -11.45
CA ILE A 165 45.21 13.12 -10.60
C ILE A 165 44.68 12.11 -9.58
N TRP A 166 44.69 12.48 -8.31
CA TRP A 166 44.11 11.70 -7.22
C TRP A 166 42.83 12.39 -6.77
N VAL A 167 41.78 11.60 -6.52
CA VAL A 167 40.50 12.11 -6.02
C VAL A 167 40.13 11.30 -4.78
N TYR A 168 40.07 11.98 -3.64
CA TYR A 168 39.59 11.43 -2.39
C TYR A 168 38.16 11.92 -2.16
N ARG A 169 37.24 11.02 -1.80
CA ARG A 169 35.86 11.37 -1.47
C ARG A 169 35.43 10.63 -0.20
N GLY A 170 34.89 11.39 0.75
CA GLY A 170 34.22 10.87 1.94
C GLY A 170 32.81 11.44 2.03
N SER A 171 31.85 10.64 2.49
CA SER A 171 30.46 11.09 2.65
C SER A 171 29.79 10.42 3.83
N ALA A 172 28.93 11.16 4.51
CA ALA A 172 28.05 10.67 5.55
C ALA A 172 26.63 11.17 5.28
N ALA A 173 25.63 10.34 5.56
CA ALA A 173 24.23 10.68 5.40
C ALA A 173 23.43 10.22 6.61
N TYR A 174 22.34 10.91 6.90
CA TYR A 174 21.33 10.49 7.87
C TYR A 174 19.95 10.55 7.23
N GLY A 175 19.03 9.76 7.79
CA GLY A 175 17.63 9.77 7.43
C GLY A 175 16.80 9.30 8.62
N LYS A 176 15.72 10.01 8.89
CA LYS A 176 14.73 9.73 9.92
C LYS A 176 13.35 9.85 9.28
N THR A 177 12.49 8.90 9.59
CA THR A 177 11.08 8.93 9.21
C THR A 177 10.25 8.71 10.46
N THR A 178 9.21 9.51 10.64
CA THR A 178 8.28 9.42 11.78
C THR A 178 6.86 9.30 11.25
N SER A 179 6.19 8.19 11.56
CA SER A 179 4.79 7.96 11.20
C SER A 179 3.89 9.04 11.78
N LEU A 180 2.93 9.51 11.00
CA LEU A 180 1.84 10.39 11.46
C LEU A 180 0.61 9.59 11.89
N ASP A 181 0.47 8.37 11.38
CA ASP A 181 -0.54 7.46 11.86
C ASP A 181 -0.15 7.07 13.29
N ALA A 182 -0.81 7.65 14.30
CA ALA A 182 -0.70 7.18 15.67
C ALA A 182 -1.43 5.83 15.74
N GLY A 183 -0.79 4.82 16.31
CA GLY A 183 -1.50 3.58 16.61
C GLY A 183 -2.56 3.91 17.64
N GLU A 184 -3.83 3.83 17.27
CA GLU A 184 -4.87 3.76 18.29
C GLU A 184 -4.50 2.58 19.20
N ASP A 185 -4.61 2.75 20.52
CA ASP A 185 -4.40 1.68 21.52
C ASP A 185 -5.45 0.54 21.42
N ALA A 186 -6.13 0.44 20.29
CA ALA A 186 -7.10 -0.59 19.96
C ALA A 186 -6.41 -1.89 19.49
N ASP A 187 -6.85 -3.01 20.04
CA ASP A 187 -6.51 -4.35 19.55
C ASP A 187 -7.52 -4.78 18.48
N TYR A 188 -7.27 -4.42 17.23
CA TYR A 188 -8.20 -4.72 16.14
C TYR A 188 -8.37 -6.22 15.87
N PRO A 189 -7.31 -7.06 15.95
CA PRO A 189 -7.49 -8.51 15.89
C PRO A 189 -8.46 -9.03 16.93
N GLN A 190 -8.32 -8.61 18.19
CA GLN A 190 -9.24 -9.03 19.25
C GLN A 190 -10.67 -8.53 18.98
N GLN A 191 -10.84 -7.29 18.50
CA GLN A 191 -12.15 -6.77 18.12
C GLN A 191 -12.81 -7.62 17.03
N LEU A 192 -12.03 -8.02 16.02
CA LEU A 192 -12.46 -8.91 14.93
C LEU A 192 -12.71 -10.35 15.40
N GLY A 193 -12.26 -10.74 16.60
CA GLY A 193 -12.38 -12.10 17.13
C GLY A 193 -11.25 -13.03 16.67
N LEU A 194 -10.15 -12.46 16.16
CA LEU A 194 -8.94 -13.20 15.81
C LEU A 194 -8.07 -13.36 17.05
N ASN A 195 -7.74 -14.61 17.38
CA ASN A 195 -6.89 -14.96 18.52
C ASN A 195 -5.50 -15.40 18.04
N GLY A 196 -4.49 -15.24 18.91
CA GLY A 196 -3.12 -15.72 18.65
C GLY A 196 -2.26 -14.81 17.78
N LEU A 197 -2.70 -13.58 17.51
CA LEU A 197 -1.92 -12.56 16.82
C LEU A 197 -1.17 -11.69 17.84
N PHE A 198 0.14 -11.51 17.64
CA PHE A 198 1.00 -10.71 18.53
C PHE A 198 0.94 -9.20 18.23
N SER A 199 0.23 -8.80 17.17
CA SER A 199 0.10 -7.41 16.73
C SER A 199 -1.29 -6.90 17.05
N LYS A 200 -1.40 -5.67 17.54
CA LYS A 200 -2.69 -4.98 17.76
C LYS A 200 -3.24 -4.30 16.50
N PHE A 201 -2.42 -4.19 15.45
CA PHE A 201 -2.79 -3.48 14.22
C PHE A 201 -3.85 -4.20 13.39
N PHE A 202 -4.57 -3.41 12.61
CA PHE A 202 -5.59 -3.92 11.70
C PHE A 202 -4.98 -4.91 10.69
N PRO A 203 -5.45 -6.16 10.67
CA PRO A 203 -4.87 -7.19 9.82
C PRO A 203 -5.12 -6.90 8.35
N LYS A 204 -4.15 -7.29 7.51
CA LYS A 204 -4.29 -7.18 6.06
C LYS A 204 -5.11 -8.35 5.52
N PHE A 205 -6.28 -8.06 4.96
CA PHE A 205 -7.07 -9.07 4.25
C PHE A 205 -6.84 -8.95 2.74
N PHE A 206 -6.52 -10.09 2.11
CA PHE A 206 -6.48 -10.22 0.67
C PHE A 206 -7.73 -10.97 0.22
N SER A 207 -8.52 -10.36 -0.65
CA SER A 207 -9.60 -11.03 -1.36
C SER A 207 -9.45 -10.72 -2.84
N ALA A 208 -9.71 -11.71 -3.71
CA ALA A 208 -9.75 -11.51 -5.14
C ALA A 208 -10.98 -10.68 -5.58
N THR A 209 -11.98 -10.53 -4.71
CA THR A 209 -13.29 -9.92 -5.02
C THR A 209 -13.61 -8.69 -4.16
N ILE A 210 -12.95 -8.54 -3.00
CA ILE A 210 -13.12 -7.40 -2.08
C ILE A 210 -11.84 -6.55 -2.11
N PHE A 211 -11.96 -5.23 -2.00
CA PHE A 211 -10.83 -4.31 -1.89
C PHE A 211 -9.87 -4.73 -0.76
N GLN A 212 -8.57 -4.70 -1.02
CA GLN A 212 -7.54 -4.92 0.00
C GLN A 212 -7.78 -3.96 1.17
N SER A 213 -7.76 -4.48 2.40
CA SER A 213 -7.80 -3.70 3.64
C SER A 213 -6.57 -3.94 4.49
N GLY A 214 -6.29 -2.98 5.35
CA GLY A 214 -5.10 -3.01 6.21
C GLY A 214 -3.81 -2.76 5.43
N ARG A 215 -2.73 -2.54 6.18
CA ARG A 215 -1.42 -2.15 5.64
C ARG A 215 -0.40 -3.25 5.94
N ALA A 216 0.47 -3.52 4.97
CA ALA A 216 1.60 -4.42 5.19
C ALA A 216 2.65 -3.81 6.15
N ARG A 217 2.76 -2.48 6.16
CA ARG A 217 3.63 -1.71 7.07
C ARG A 217 2.80 -0.56 7.65
N PRO A 218 2.15 -0.77 8.82
CA PRO A 218 1.28 0.25 9.40
C PRO A 218 2.07 1.48 9.89
N PHE A 219 3.37 1.31 10.17
CA PHE A 219 4.29 2.37 10.57
C PHE A 219 5.53 2.40 9.69
N SER A 220 6.08 3.59 9.50
CA SER A 220 7.44 3.79 9.00
C SER A 220 8.24 4.54 10.06
N GLU A 221 9.04 3.80 10.81
CA GLU A 221 10.09 4.37 11.66
C GLU A 221 11.44 3.84 11.21
N THR A 222 12.33 4.76 10.85
CA THR A 222 13.74 4.45 10.62
C THR A 222 14.54 5.35 11.52
N GLY A 223 15.30 4.74 12.45
CA GLY A 223 16.33 5.43 13.22
C GLY A 223 17.45 5.94 12.30
N PRO A 224 18.31 6.84 12.78
CA PRO A 224 19.39 7.43 11.98
C PRO A 224 20.30 6.34 11.43
N LYS A 225 20.15 6.03 10.14
CA LYS A 225 21.09 5.18 9.41
C LYS A 225 22.25 6.06 8.95
N ILE A 226 23.35 6.04 9.70
CA ILE A 226 24.63 6.54 9.20
C ILE A 226 25.15 5.51 8.21
N THR A 227 24.76 5.63 6.95
CA THR A 227 25.37 4.85 5.88
C THR A 227 26.70 5.50 5.53
N ALA A 228 27.74 5.19 6.29
CA ALA A 228 29.10 5.33 5.80
C ALA A 228 29.30 4.20 4.78
N ALA A 229 28.92 4.42 3.53
CA ALA A 229 29.26 3.48 2.48
C ALA A 229 30.77 3.57 2.25
N PRO A 230 31.58 2.52 2.51
CA PRO A 230 32.90 2.44 1.92
C PRO A 230 32.68 2.10 0.44
N HIS A 231 32.31 3.08 -0.37
CA HIS A 231 32.46 2.95 -1.81
C HIS A 231 33.97 2.98 -2.09
N ARG A 232 34.62 1.82 -1.93
CA ARG A 232 35.88 1.51 -2.60
C ARG A 232 35.59 1.43 -4.10
N TYR A 233 35.37 2.58 -4.72
CA TYR A 233 35.73 2.75 -6.11
C TYR A 233 37.13 3.35 -6.12
N GLN A 234 38.14 2.48 -5.96
CA GLN A 234 39.47 2.82 -6.47
C GLN A 234 39.40 2.75 -8.00
N SER A 235 38.68 3.67 -8.65
CA SER A 235 39.00 3.95 -10.05
C SER A 235 40.22 4.86 -10.03
N ILE A 236 41.40 4.25 -10.07
CA ILE A 236 42.59 4.92 -10.60
C ILE A 236 42.31 5.09 -12.09
N THR A 237 41.54 6.11 -12.46
CA THR A 237 41.42 6.50 -13.86
C THR A 237 42.69 7.23 -14.23
N ARG A 238 43.70 6.46 -14.65
CA ARG A 238 44.93 6.98 -15.25
C ARG A 238 44.58 7.53 -16.63
N ARG A 239 44.04 8.76 -16.69
CA ARG A 239 43.86 9.45 -17.97
C ARG A 239 45.21 9.97 -18.42
N ILE A 240 45.92 9.18 -19.23
CA ILE A 240 47.10 9.65 -19.95
C ILE A 240 46.58 10.58 -21.04
N LEU A 241 46.78 11.88 -20.87
CA LEU A 241 46.71 12.81 -22.00
C LEU A 241 48.00 12.58 -22.82
N SER A 242 47.85 11.95 -23.98
CA SER A 242 48.88 11.89 -25.01
C SER A 242 48.88 13.22 -25.77
N GLY A 243 50.07 13.82 -25.85
CA GLY A 243 50.54 14.81 -26.84
C GLY A 243 49.55 15.83 -27.37
#